data_AF-A0A0G0G579-F1
#
_entry.id   AF-A0A0G0G579-F1
#
_cell.length_a   1.000
_cell.length_b   1.000
_cell.length_c   1.000
_cell.angle_alpha   90.00
_cell.angle_beta   90.00
_cell.angle_gamma   90.00
#
_symmetry.space_group_name_H-M   'P 1'
#
loop_
_entity.id
_entity.type
_entity.pdbx_description
1 polymer ?
#
loop_
_entity_poly.entity_id
_entity_poly.type
_entity_poly.pdbx_seq_one_letter_code
_entity_poly.pdbx_strand_id
1 'polypeptide(L)'
;MEKNSLFYMANLYPEIGRLFSFLDSNKIQAAENAKIRALEIVDKILSFRDIKPAGREEWSVIKNLILGYDKLDIYERAILEKYAEPFSYKFMKAI
;
A
#
# COMPACT_ATOMS: atom_id res chain seq x y z
N MET A 1 9.87 -16.15 -13.44
CA MET A 1 9.30 -16.40 -12.10
C MET A 1 7.95 -15.70 -12.05
N GLU A 2 6.88 -16.42 -11.72
CA GLU A 2 5.54 -15.83 -11.66
C GLU A 2 5.43 -14.95 -10.40
N LYS A 3 4.90 -13.73 -10.54
CA LYS A 3 4.76 -12.79 -9.41
C LYS A 3 3.57 -13.24 -8.56
N ASN A 4 3.81 -13.60 -7.30
CA ASN A 4 2.77 -14.00 -6.35
C ASN A 4 2.28 -12.82 -5.49
N SER A 5 1.29 -13.07 -4.63
CA SER A 5 0.73 -12.08 -3.71
C SER A 5 1.80 -11.35 -2.88
N LEU A 6 2.78 -12.09 -2.33
CA LEU A 6 3.91 -11.52 -1.56
C LEU A 6 4.75 -10.53 -2.36
N PHE A 7 5.02 -10.82 -3.64
CA PHE A 7 5.72 -9.88 -4.52
C PHE A 7 4.97 -8.54 -4.60
N TYR A 8 3.65 -8.57 -4.81
CA TYR A 8 2.86 -7.35 -4.91
C TYR A 8 2.76 -6.62 -3.58
N MET A 9 2.59 -7.34 -2.46
CA MET A 9 2.60 -6.75 -1.11
C MET A 9 3.90 -5.98 -0.85
N ALA A 10 5.06 -6.55 -1.18
CA ALA A 10 6.35 -5.89 -1.00
C ALA A 10 6.53 -4.63 -1.86
N ASN A 11 5.83 -4.54 -3.01
CA ASN A 11 5.87 -3.38 -3.88
C ASN A 11 4.85 -2.30 -3.50
N LEU A 12 3.94 -2.57 -2.57
CA LEU A 12 3.00 -1.54 -2.10
C LEU A 12 3.73 -0.47 -1.27
N TYR A 13 4.65 -0.87 -0.38
CA TYR A 13 5.40 0.06 0.49
C TYR A 13 5.97 1.25 -0.26
N PRO A 14 6.80 1.03 -1.32
CA PRO A 14 7.50 2.13 -1.95
C PRO A 14 6.54 3.05 -2.69
N GLU A 15 5.39 2.56 -3.18
CA GLU A 15 4.39 3.42 -3.81
C GLU A 15 3.64 4.28 -2.78
N ILE A 16 3.32 3.75 -1.60
CA ILE A 16 2.76 4.55 -0.49
C ILE A 16 3.75 5.60 -0.01
N GLY A 17 5.03 5.24 0.14
CA GLY A 17 6.08 6.21 0.50
C GLY A 17 6.23 7.32 -0.55
N ARG A 18 6.18 6.98 -1.85
CA ARG A 18 6.18 7.97 -2.94
C ARG A 18 4.94 8.85 -2.93
N LEU A 19 3.76 8.27 -2.72
CA LEU A 19 2.49 8.98 -2.65
C LEU A 19 2.59 10.12 -1.64
N PHE A 20 2.97 9.81 -0.41
CA PHE A 20 3.06 10.82 0.64
C PHE A 20 4.25 11.76 0.47
N SER A 21 5.42 11.28 0.02
CA SER A 21 6.55 12.17 -0.28
C SER A 21 6.21 13.22 -1.35
N PHE A 22 5.46 12.84 -2.39
CA PHE A 22 5.00 13.77 -3.41
C PHE A 22 3.90 14.71 -2.89
N LEU A 23 2.96 14.20 -2.09
CA LEU A 23 1.92 15.01 -1.47
C LEU A 23 2.52 16.08 -0.56
N ASP A 24 3.45 15.70 0.34
CA ASP A 24 4.14 16.60 1.26
C ASP A 24 4.98 17.66 0.52
N SER A 25 5.44 17.34 -0.69
CA SER A 25 6.17 18.26 -1.57
C SER A 25 5.27 19.08 -2.51
N ASN A 26 3.95 19.02 -2.33
CA ASN A 26 2.94 19.66 -3.18
C ASN A 26 3.02 19.27 -4.68
N LYS A 27 3.54 18.07 -4.98
CA LYS A 27 3.65 17.52 -6.35
C LYS A 27 2.42 16.66 -6.67
N ILE A 28 1.25 17.29 -6.75
CA ILE A 28 -0.06 16.61 -6.81
C ILE A 28 -0.15 15.58 -7.94
N GLN A 29 0.27 15.91 -9.17
CA GLN A 29 0.21 14.95 -10.28
C GLN A 29 1.07 13.70 -10.04
N ALA A 30 2.24 13.86 -9.39
CA ALA A 30 3.11 12.74 -9.07
C ALA A 30 2.53 11.88 -7.94
N ALA A 31 1.89 12.52 -6.96
CA ALA A 31 1.13 11.85 -5.90
C ALA A 31 -0.02 11.02 -6.50
N GLU A 32 -0.82 11.61 -7.39
CA GLU A 32 -1.90 10.89 -8.09
C GLU A 32 -1.39 9.69 -8.91
N ASN A 33 -0.26 9.84 -9.60
CA ASN A 33 0.34 8.72 -10.33
C ASN A 33 0.80 7.60 -9.38
N ALA A 34 1.32 7.94 -8.19
CA ALA A 34 1.68 6.97 -7.16
C ALA A 34 0.43 6.29 -6.56
N LYS A 35 -0.65 7.04 -6.33
CA LYS A 35 -1.95 6.50 -5.90
C LYS A 35 -2.46 5.45 -6.88
N ILE A 36 -2.46 5.76 -8.18
CA ILE A 36 -2.91 4.83 -9.22
C ILE A 36 -2.10 3.53 -9.18
N ARG A 37 -0.76 3.61 -9.13
CA ARG A 37 0.10 2.43 -9.02
C ARG A 37 -0.16 1.62 -7.74
N ALA A 38 -0.36 2.30 -6.61
CA ALA A 38 -0.70 1.63 -5.36
C ALA A 38 -2.05 0.88 -5.45
N LEU A 39 -3.07 1.48 -6.07
CA LEU A 39 -4.37 0.85 -6.30
C LEU A 39 -4.25 -0.37 -7.22
N GLU A 40 -3.49 -0.26 -8.31
CA GLU A 40 -3.22 -1.39 -9.21
C GLU A 40 -2.56 -2.57 -8.48
N ILE A 41 -1.63 -2.29 -7.57
CA ILE A 41 -0.98 -3.31 -6.73
C ILE A 41 -2.01 -3.98 -5.82
N VAL A 42 -2.85 -3.21 -5.12
CA VAL A 42 -3.88 -3.76 -4.23
C VAL A 42 -4.89 -4.60 -5.01
N ASP A 43 -5.30 -4.16 -6.20
CA ASP A 43 -6.20 -4.93 -7.07
C ASP A 43 -5.57 -6.24 -7.53
N LYS A 44 -4.25 -6.25 -7.81
CA LYS A 44 -3.52 -7.50 -8.06
C LYS A 44 -3.50 -8.40 -6.83
N ILE A 45 -3.24 -7.88 -5.64
CA ILE A 45 -3.28 -8.67 -4.39
C ILE A 45 -4.65 -9.33 -4.22
N LEU A 46 -5.73 -8.57 -4.37
CA LEU A 46 -7.10 -9.06 -4.25
C LEU A 46 -7.50 -10.08 -5.33
N SER A 47 -6.81 -10.11 -6.46
CA SER A 47 -7.05 -11.10 -7.52
C SER A 47 -6.53 -12.50 -7.19
N PHE A 48 -5.59 -12.64 -6.25
CA PHE A 48 -5.04 -13.95 -5.90
C PHE A 48 -6.00 -14.76 -5.01
N ARG A 49 -6.09 -16.06 -5.28
CA ARG A 49 -6.98 -16.99 -4.57
C ARG A 49 -6.44 -17.42 -3.19
N ASP A 50 -5.16 -17.18 -2.93
CA ASP A 50 -4.47 -17.51 -1.66
C ASP A 50 -4.82 -16.54 -0.52
N ILE A 51 -5.39 -15.38 -0.83
CA ILE A 51 -5.85 -14.40 0.16
C ILE A 51 -7.17 -14.87 0.78
N LYS A 52 -7.11 -15.23 2.06
CA LYS A 52 -8.27 -15.61 2.89
C LYS A 52 -9.29 -14.46 3.02
N PRO A 53 -10.57 -14.74 3.31
CA PRO A 53 -11.61 -13.70 3.44
C PRO A 53 -11.24 -12.53 4.34
N ALA A 54 -10.73 -12.79 5.56
CA ALA A 54 -10.28 -11.73 6.48
C ALA A 54 -9.18 -10.86 5.87
N GLY A 55 -8.21 -11.47 5.17
CA GLY A 55 -7.18 -10.70 4.47
C GLY A 55 -7.75 -9.85 3.32
N ARG A 56 -8.81 -10.31 2.63
CA ARG A 56 -9.48 -9.51 1.59
C ARG A 56 -10.16 -8.27 2.16
N GLU A 57 -10.75 -8.38 3.34
CA GLU A 57 -11.32 -7.22 4.05
C GLU A 57 -10.23 -6.22 4.41
N GLU A 58 -9.11 -6.67 4.97
CA GLU A 58 -7.96 -5.81 5.26
C GLU A 58 -7.46 -5.08 4.01
N TRP A 59 -7.25 -5.79 2.90
CA TRP A 59 -6.82 -5.18 1.64
C TRP A 59 -7.86 -4.22 1.07
N SER A 60 -9.15 -4.44 1.32
CA SER A 60 -10.21 -3.52 0.91
C SER A 60 -10.20 -2.24 1.74
N VAL A 61 -9.90 -2.33 3.04
CA VAL A 61 -9.68 -1.16 3.90
C VAL A 61 -8.46 -0.36 3.42
N ILE A 62 -7.35 -1.04 3.10
CA ILE A 62 -6.15 -0.38 2.55
C ILE A 62 -6.48 0.33 1.22
N LYS A 63 -7.26 -0.29 0.34
CA LYS A 63 -7.72 0.35 -0.90
C LYS A 63 -8.49 1.65 -0.61
N ASN A 64 -9.39 1.63 0.37
CA ASN A 64 -10.17 2.83 0.74
C ASN A 64 -9.30 3.93 1.32
N LEU A 65 -8.31 3.60 2.17
CA LEU A 65 -7.34 4.56 2.69
C LEU A 65 -6.53 5.20 1.56
N ILE A 66 -6.09 4.42 0.56
CA ILE A 66 -5.38 4.96 -0.61
C ILE A 66 -6.28 5.89 -1.43
N LEU A 67 -7.57 5.55 -1.61
CA LEU A 67 -8.51 6.40 -2.34
C LEU A 67 -8.74 7.75 -1.66
N GLY A 68 -8.76 7.77 -0.32
CA GLY A 68 -8.94 8.97 0.50
C GLY A 68 -7.65 9.56 1.06
N TYR A 69 -6.50 9.28 0.46
CA TYR A 69 -5.17 9.62 1.02
C TYR A 69 -4.99 11.11 1.39
N ASP A 70 -5.69 12.00 0.67
CA ASP A 70 -5.66 13.46 0.83
C ASP A 70 -6.47 13.96 2.03
N LYS A 71 -7.30 13.10 2.61
CA LYS A 71 -8.18 13.40 3.75
C LYS A 71 -7.75 12.69 5.04
N LEU A 72 -6.70 11.88 4.96
CA LEU A 72 -6.22 11.12 6.10
C LEU A 72 -5.59 12.05 7.13
N ASP A 73 -5.95 11.86 8.39
CA ASP A 73 -5.20 12.45 9.48
C ASP A 73 -3.85 11.74 9.67
N ILE A 74 -3.04 12.25 10.61
CA ILE A 74 -1.71 11.71 10.92
C ILE A 74 -1.77 10.23 11.35
N TYR A 75 -2.82 9.84 12.07
CA TYR A 75 -2.98 8.49 12.57
C TYR A 75 -3.38 7.51 11.45
N GLU A 76 -4.33 7.90 10.61
CA GLU A 76 -4.77 7.12 9.44
C GLU A 76 -3.66 6.96 8.40
N ARG A 77 -2.89 8.03 8.16
CA ARG A 77 -1.68 7.97 7.33
C ARG A 77 -0.67 6.98 7.90
N ALA A 78 -0.41 7.02 9.21
CA ALA A 78 0.53 6.11 9.85
C ALA A 78 0.08 4.64 9.75
N ILE A 79 -1.22 4.37 9.78
CA ILE A 79 -1.77 3.03 9.50
C ILE A 79 -1.40 2.60 8.08
N LEU A 80 -1.64 3.45 7.08
CA LEU A 80 -1.36 3.11 5.68
C LEU A 80 0.14 2.88 5.42
N GLU A 81 1.01 3.75 5.96
CA GLU A 81 2.46 3.61 5.87
C GLU A 81 2.95 2.31 6.54
N LYS A 82 2.44 1.99 7.74
CA LYS A 82 2.75 0.72 8.43
C LYS A 82 2.23 -0.49 7.68
N TYR A 83 1.02 -0.47 7.14
CA TYR A 83 0.48 -1.63 6.42
C TYR A 83 1.26 -1.92 5.16
N ALA A 84 1.71 -0.87 4.48
CA ALA A 84 2.51 -1.00 3.30
C ALA A 84 3.94 -1.49 3.62
N GLU A 85 4.46 -1.26 4.83
CA GLU A 85 5.84 -1.59 5.25
C GLU A 85 6.29 -3.01 4.86
N PRO A 86 7.53 -3.18 4.36
CA PRO A 86 7.98 -4.45 3.80
C PRO A 86 7.87 -5.57 4.82
N PHE A 87 7.47 -6.76 4.35
CA PHE A 87 7.41 -7.96 5.18
C PHE A 87 8.72 -8.22 5.95
N SER A 88 9.87 -7.92 5.34
CA SER A 88 11.17 -8.02 5.99
C SER A 88 11.30 -7.14 7.24
N TYR A 89 10.75 -5.93 7.24
CA TYR A 89 10.82 -5.03 8.39
C TYR A 89 9.87 -5.47 9.52
N LYS A 90 8.72 -6.08 9.17
CA LYS A 90 7.72 -6.57 10.12
C LYS A 90 8.07 -7.93 10.76
N PHE A 91 8.74 -8.80 10.01
CA PHE A 91 8.85 -10.23 10.39
C PHE A 91 10.27 -10.77 10.38
N MET A 92 11.24 -10.10 9.74
CA MET A 92 12.65 -10.46 9.88
C MET A 92 13.25 -9.55 10.95
N LYS A 93 13.75 -10.15 12.05
CA LYS A 93 14.61 -9.44 12.99
C LYS A 93 15.69 -8.71 12.18
N ALA A 94 15.75 -7.39 12.29
CA ALA A 94 16.97 -6.68 11.96
C ALA A 94 18.09 -7.33 12.78
N ILE A 95 19.05 -7.93 12.09
CA ILE A 95 20.25 -8.54 12.69
C ILE A 95 21.17 -7.40 13.13
#